data_AF-A0A2V8THZ8-F1
#
_entry.id   AF-A0A2V8THZ8-F1
#
_cell.length_a   1.000
_cell.length_b   1.000
_cell.length_c   1.000
_cell.angle_alpha   90.00
_cell.angle_beta   90.00
_cell.angle_gamma   90.00
#
_symmetry.space_group_name_H-M   'P 1'
#
loop_
_entity.id
_entity.type
_entity.pdbx_description
1 polymer ?
#
loop_
_entity_poly.entity_id
_entity_poly.type
_entity_poly.pdbx_seq_one_letter_code
_entity_poly.pdbx_strand_id
1 'polypeptide(L)'
;MNDSEFVRAVERCEFPKESFHHRDHIRLAWIYLRQCDRGEAERRMADTIRRFAAHHGVTDKYHETITLAWMRLVAHALAQAPDAALQDLVGRVPSLLDKNAIAEYYSDAVLQSDAAKSAWAEPDKRPLP
;
A
#
# COMPACT_ATOMS: atom_id res chain seq x y z
N MET A 1 -15.96 -2.23 12.21
CA MET A 1 -15.08 -1.06 12.24
C MET A 1 -15.22 -0.30 10.93
N ASN A 2 -15.73 0.93 10.98
CA ASN A 2 -15.82 1.80 9.80
C ASN A 2 -14.44 2.31 9.36
N ASP A 3 -14.36 3.05 8.25
CA ASP A 3 -13.09 3.51 7.68
C ASP A 3 -12.34 4.49 8.58
N SER A 4 -13.05 5.41 9.24
CA SER A 4 -12.44 6.38 10.16
C SER A 4 -11.87 5.70 11.41
N GLU A 5 -12.60 4.74 11.99
CA GLU A 5 -12.13 3.92 13.10
C GLU A 5 -10.91 3.09 12.71
N PHE A 6 -10.92 2.52 11.50
CA PHE A 6 -9.81 1.73 10.97
C PHE A 6 -8.54 2.56 10.79
N VAL A 7 -8.64 3.70 10.09
CA VAL A 7 -7.50 4.62 9.92
C VAL A 7 -6.95 5.04 11.27
N ARG A 8 -7.81 5.45 12.21
CA ARG A 8 -7.39 5.87 13.54
C ARG A 8 -6.67 4.75 14.29
N ALA A 9 -7.18 3.52 14.25
CA ALA A 9 -6.56 2.38 14.93
C ALA A 9 -5.17 2.07 14.34
N VAL A 10 -5.03 2.10 13.02
CA VAL A 10 -3.73 1.87 12.36
C VAL A 10 -2.74 3.00 12.66
N GLU A 11 -3.15 4.26 12.53
CA GLU A 11 -2.28 5.41 12.76
C GLU A 11 -1.79 5.51 14.22
N ARG A 12 -2.59 5.02 15.17
CA ARG A 12 -2.22 4.94 16.59
C ARG A 12 -1.48 3.67 16.96
N CYS A 13 -1.25 2.77 16.01
CA CYS A 13 -0.66 1.45 16.24
C CYS A 13 -1.48 0.60 17.25
N GLU A 14 -2.78 0.84 17.32
CA GLU A 14 -3.73 0.08 18.16
C GLU A 14 -4.33 -1.11 17.38
N PHE A 15 -4.16 -1.15 16.06
CA PHE A 15 -4.61 -2.26 15.22
C PHE A 15 -3.67 -3.47 15.37
N PRO A 16 -4.16 -4.71 15.57
CA PRO A 16 -3.29 -5.87 15.74
C PRO A 16 -2.46 -6.17 14.48
N LYS A 17 -1.14 -6.34 14.64
CA LYS A 17 -0.24 -6.64 13.51
C LYS A 17 -0.58 -7.95 12.80
N GLU A 18 -1.08 -8.93 13.55
CA GLU A 18 -1.51 -10.24 13.02
C GLU A 18 -2.75 -10.13 12.15
N SER A 19 -3.51 -9.04 12.27
CA SER A 19 -4.71 -8.77 11.47
C SER A 19 -4.44 -7.80 10.32
N PHE A 20 -3.26 -7.16 10.25
CA PHE A 20 -2.95 -6.15 9.25
C PHE A 20 -2.39 -6.80 7.98
N HIS A 21 -3.28 -7.38 7.18
CA HIS A 21 -2.92 -8.13 5.98
C HIS A 21 -2.95 -7.27 4.73
N HIS A 22 -2.59 -7.87 3.57
CA HIS A 22 -2.56 -7.18 2.29
C HIS A 22 -3.84 -6.40 1.97
N ARG A 23 -5.02 -7.02 2.17
CA ARG A 23 -6.31 -6.35 1.95
C ARG A 23 -6.48 -5.08 2.79
N ASP A 24 -5.96 -5.07 4.01
CA ASP A 24 -6.05 -3.91 4.91
C ASP A 24 -5.11 -2.78 4.46
N HIS A 25 -3.95 -3.12 3.89
CA HIS A 25 -3.07 -2.14 3.24
C HIS A 25 -3.75 -1.52 2.01
N ILE A 26 -4.45 -2.32 1.19
CA ILE A 26 -5.22 -1.83 0.05
C ILE A 26 -6.38 -0.94 0.50
N ARG A 27 -7.08 -1.31 1.58
CA ARG A 27 -8.12 -0.47 2.19
C ARG A 27 -7.53 0.86 2.64
N LEU A 28 -6.40 0.85 3.34
CA LEU A 28 -5.75 2.07 3.83
C LEU A 28 -5.31 2.99 2.68
N ALA A 29 -4.70 2.42 1.65
CA ALA A 29 -4.34 3.13 0.42
C ALA A 29 -5.56 3.78 -0.24
N TRP A 30 -6.65 3.03 -0.42
CA TRP A 30 -7.91 3.53 -0.98
C TRP A 30 -8.49 4.70 -0.16
N ILE A 31 -8.43 4.62 1.19
CA ILE A 31 -8.90 5.71 2.05
C ILE A 31 -8.02 6.96 1.88
N TYR A 32 -6.70 6.82 1.96
CA TYR A 32 -5.77 7.95 1.85
C TYR A 32 -5.86 8.64 0.49
N LEU A 33 -5.94 7.88 -0.60
CA LEU A 33 -6.07 8.42 -1.96
C LEU A 33 -7.38 9.17 -2.23
N ARG A 34 -8.42 8.94 -1.41
CA ARG A 34 -9.68 9.69 -1.47
C ARG A 34 -9.71 10.93 -0.58
N GLN A 35 -8.77 11.06 0.36
CA GLN A 35 -8.73 12.15 1.34
C GLN A 35 -7.70 13.23 1.02
N CYS A 36 -6.67 12.90 0.25
CA CYS A 36 -5.58 13.82 -0.09
C CYS A 36 -5.05 13.54 -1.49
N ASP A 37 -4.22 14.45 -2.02
CA ASP A 37 -3.55 14.23 -3.30
C ASP A 37 -2.59 13.03 -3.24
N ARG A 38 -2.23 12.48 -4.41
CA ARG A 38 -1.41 11.27 -4.51
C ARG A 38 -0.09 11.38 -3.75
N GLY A 39 0.59 12.53 -3.85
CA GLY A 39 1.90 12.70 -3.22
C GLY A 39 1.80 12.69 -1.70
N GLU A 40 0.77 13.35 -1.16
CA GLU A 40 0.48 13.31 0.27
C GLU A 40 0.03 11.93 0.74
N ALA A 41 -0.82 11.25 -0.03
CA ALA A 41 -1.26 9.90 0.29
C ALA A 41 -0.09 8.90 0.35
N GLU A 42 0.85 8.98 -0.59
CA GLU A 42 2.07 8.16 -0.63
C GLU A 42 2.94 8.39 0.62
N ARG A 43 3.23 9.65 0.96
CA ARG A 43 3.98 10.00 2.18
C ARG A 43 3.29 9.50 3.44
N ARG A 44 1.98 9.77 3.56
CA ARG A 44 1.17 9.34 4.70
C ARG A 44 1.16 7.83 4.86
N MET A 45 1.08 7.07 3.76
CA MET A 45 1.14 5.61 3.78
C MET A 45 2.50 5.11 4.28
N ALA A 46 3.59 5.61 3.68
CA ALA A 46 4.96 5.26 4.06
C ALA A 46 5.21 5.51 5.56
N ASP A 47 4.87 6.70 6.04
CA ASP A 47 5.07 7.07 7.44
C ASP A 47 4.19 6.26 8.41
N THR A 48 2.94 5.96 8.02
CA THR A 48 2.05 5.13 8.84
C THR A 48 2.58 3.70 8.97
N ILE A 49 2.95 3.03 7.87
CA ILE A 49 3.46 1.65 7.93
C ILE A 49 4.81 1.60 8.64
N ARG A 50 5.72 2.56 8.37
CA ARG A 50 7.04 2.61 9.03
C ARG A 50 6.88 2.75 10.55
N ARG A 51 5.99 3.63 11.01
CA ARG A 51 5.67 3.80 12.44
C ARG A 51 5.02 2.56 13.04
N PHE A 52 4.08 1.95 12.32
CA PHE A 52 3.40 0.73 12.74
C PHE A 52 4.38 -0.44 12.91
N ALA A 53 5.27 -0.64 11.93
CA ALA A 53 6.32 -1.66 11.98
C ALA A 53 7.28 -1.42 13.16
N ALA A 54 7.68 -0.17 13.39
CA ALA A 54 8.52 0.21 14.53
C ALA A 54 7.84 -0.05 15.89
N HIS A 55 6.57 0.36 16.03
CA HIS A 55 5.79 0.13 17.25
C HIS A 55 5.71 -1.34 17.63
N HIS A 56 5.57 -2.22 16.64
CA HIS A 56 5.45 -3.66 16.82
C HIS A 56 6.78 -4.42 16.82
N GLY A 57 7.92 -3.73 16.75
CA GLY A 57 9.26 -4.33 16.77
C GLY A 57 9.59 -5.18 15.53
N VAL A 58 8.99 -4.87 14.38
CA VAL A 58 9.14 -5.60 13.10
C VAL A 58 9.56 -4.66 11.97
N THR A 59 10.51 -3.77 12.26
CA THR A 59 11.00 -2.73 11.32
C THR A 59 11.55 -3.33 10.02
N ASP A 60 12.10 -4.54 10.08
CA ASP A 60 12.60 -5.32 8.95
C ASP A 60 11.52 -5.71 7.93
N LYS A 61 10.24 -5.66 8.32
CA LYS A 61 9.10 -5.92 7.42
C LYS A 61 8.68 -4.71 6.59
N TYR A 62 9.13 -3.51 6.93
CA TYR A 62 8.82 -2.33 6.13
C TYR A 62 9.60 -2.36 4.81
N HIS A 63 8.93 -2.03 3.71
CA HIS A 63 9.54 -2.02 2.38
C HIS A 63 9.01 -0.85 1.56
N GLU A 64 9.84 0.18 1.40
CA GLU A 64 9.48 1.46 0.77
C GLU A 64 8.92 1.26 -0.65
N THR A 65 9.66 0.57 -1.53
CA THR A 65 9.22 0.37 -2.93
C THR A 65 7.91 -0.38 -3.03
N ILE A 66 7.70 -1.46 -2.26
CA ILE A 66 6.45 -2.22 -2.30
C ILE A 66 5.28 -1.36 -1.82
N THR A 67 5.45 -0.62 -0.72
CA THR A 67 4.42 0.29 -0.19
C THR A 67 3.99 1.30 -1.25
N LEU A 68 4.95 1.98 -1.89
CA LEU A 68 4.66 3.02 -2.89
C LEU A 68 4.13 2.43 -4.20
N ALA A 69 4.59 1.25 -4.62
CA ALA A 69 4.08 0.60 -5.82
C ALA A 69 2.59 0.26 -5.68
N TRP A 70 2.17 -0.25 -4.52
CA TRP A 70 0.75 -0.50 -4.26
C TRP A 70 -0.08 0.78 -4.19
N MET A 71 0.45 1.87 -3.63
CA MET A 71 -0.22 3.18 -3.67
C MET A 71 -0.50 3.61 -5.11
N ARG A 72 0.47 3.46 -6.01
CA ARG A 72 0.32 3.81 -7.43
C ARG A 72 -0.68 2.91 -8.16
N LEU A 73 -0.65 1.60 -7.91
CA LEU A 73 -1.61 0.66 -8.49
C LEU A 73 -3.06 0.94 -8.05
N VAL A 74 -3.27 1.25 -6.77
CA VAL A 74 -4.60 1.64 -6.26
C VAL A 74 -5.02 2.99 -6.84
N ALA A 75 -4.10 3.96 -6.94
CA ALA A 75 -4.38 5.26 -7.54
C ALA A 75 -4.80 5.14 -9.01
N HIS A 76 -4.11 4.29 -9.79
CA HIS A 76 -4.49 4.00 -11.17
C HIS A 76 -5.89 3.40 -11.26
N ALA A 77 -6.20 2.39 -10.44
CA ALA A 77 -7.53 1.79 -10.42
C ALA A 77 -8.63 2.81 -10.05
N LEU A 78 -8.36 3.68 -9.07
CA LEU A 78 -9.27 4.76 -8.67
C LEU A 78 -9.46 5.80 -9.76
N ALA A 79 -8.43 6.14 -10.54
CA ALA A 79 -8.57 7.08 -11.65
C ALA A 79 -9.60 6.60 -12.70
N GLN A 80 -9.71 5.28 -12.88
CA GLN A 80 -10.69 4.65 -13.78
C GLN A 80 -12.08 4.46 -13.15
N ALA A 81 -12.19 4.59 -11.83
CA ALA A 81 -13.43 4.45 -11.09
C ALA A 81 -13.44 5.32 -9.81
N PRO A 82 -13.49 6.66 -9.92
CA PRO A 82 -13.24 7.57 -8.79
C PRO A 82 -14.20 7.40 -7.62
N ASP A 83 -15.46 7.08 -7.93
CA ASP A 83 -16.53 6.95 -6.93
C ASP A 83 -16.69 5.52 -6.39
N ALA A 84 -15.92 4.55 -6.90
CA ALA A 84 -16.08 3.16 -6.52
C ALA A 84 -15.82 2.93 -5.02
N ALA A 85 -16.74 2.21 -4.38
CA ALA A 85 -16.48 1.60 -3.08
C ALA A 85 -15.33 0.59 -3.22
N LEU A 86 -14.59 0.35 -2.13
CA LEU A 86 -13.46 -0.59 -2.14
C LEU A 86 -13.85 -1.96 -2.72
N GLN A 87 -15.02 -2.48 -2.36
CA GLN A 87 -15.49 -3.79 -2.83
C GLN A 87 -15.72 -3.83 -4.35
N ASP A 88 -16.24 -2.75 -4.92
CA ASP A 88 -16.44 -2.64 -6.36
C ASP A 88 -15.10 -2.48 -7.09
N LEU A 89 -14.18 -1.69 -6.50
CA LEU A 89 -12.86 -1.47 -7.06
C LEU A 89 -12.06 -2.78 -7.17
N VAL A 90 -12.01 -3.57 -6.08
CA VAL A 90 -11.32 -4.87 -6.09
C VAL A 90 -12.08 -5.93 -6.89
N GLY A 91 -13.40 -5.77 -7.08
CA GLY A 91 -14.17 -6.61 -8.01
C GLY A 91 -13.81 -6.34 -9.47
N ARG A 92 -13.54 -5.08 -9.83
CA ARG A 92 -13.09 -4.67 -11.18
C ARG A 92 -11.62 -4.97 -11.43
N VAL A 93 -10.78 -4.84 -10.40
CA VAL A 93 -9.33 -5.08 -10.48
C VAL A 93 -8.91 -6.11 -9.41
N PRO A 94 -9.17 -7.40 -9.62
CA PRO A 94 -8.89 -8.44 -8.62
C PRO A 94 -7.41 -8.57 -8.24
N SER A 95 -6.51 -8.19 -9.16
CA SER A 95 -5.06 -8.18 -8.91
C SER A 95 -4.66 -7.24 -7.76
N LEU A 96 -5.49 -6.27 -7.37
CA LEU A 96 -5.25 -5.47 -6.17
C LEU A 96 -5.21 -6.32 -4.89
N LEU A 97 -5.90 -7.47 -4.86
CA LEU A 97 -5.89 -8.37 -3.70
C LEU A 97 -4.87 -9.51 -3.82
N ASP A 98 -4.22 -9.65 -4.98
CA ASP A 98 -3.13 -10.60 -5.16
C ASP A 98 -1.78 -9.92 -4.90
N LYS A 99 -1.20 -10.17 -3.72
CA LYS A 99 0.11 -9.63 -3.35
C LYS A 99 1.22 -9.99 -4.35
N ASN A 100 1.05 -11.06 -5.14
CA ASN A 100 2.04 -11.50 -6.13
C ASN A 100 1.96 -10.71 -7.43
N ALA A 101 0.89 -9.92 -7.67
CA ALA A 101 0.74 -9.12 -8.89
C ALA A 101 1.86 -8.08 -9.06
N ILE A 102 2.55 -7.70 -7.99
CA ILE A 102 3.73 -6.82 -8.06
C ILE A 102 4.87 -7.43 -8.89
N ALA A 103 4.94 -8.77 -9.01
CA ALA A 103 5.94 -9.48 -9.78
C ALA A 103 5.81 -9.27 -11.30
N GLU A 104 4.70 -8.71 -11.78
CA GLU A 104 4.55 -8.25 -13.17
C GLU A 104 5.44 -7.04 -13.48
N TYR A 105 5.76 -6.23 -12.46
CA TYR A 105 6.48 -4.97 -12.61
C TYR A 105 7.93 -5.08 -12.14
N TYR A 106 8.17 -5.87 -11.09
CA TYR A 106 9.47 -6.00 -10.46
C TYR A 106 10.03 -7.42 -10.52
N SER A 107 11.35 -7.54 -10.70
CA SER A 107 12.09 -8.75 -10.39
C SER A 107 12.37 -8.87 -8.90
N ASP A 108 12.58 -10.11 -8.45
CA ASP A 108 13.03 -10.38 -7.08
C ASP A 108 14.39 -9.74 -6.81
N ALA A 109 15.27 -9.65 -7.81
CA ALA A 109 16.59 -9.02 -7.65
C ALA A 109 16.48 -7.55 -7.25
N VAL A 110 15.54 -6.80 -7.83
CA VAL A 110 15.28 -5.41 -7.44
C VAL A 110 14.63 -5.34 -6.06
N LEU A 111 13.55 -6.09 -5.81
CA LEU A 111 12.82 -6.02 -4.54
C LEU A 111 13.64 -6.51 -3.35
N GLN A 112 14.56 -7.46 -3.53
CA GLN A 112 15.39 -7.96 -2.43
C GLN A 112 16.55 -7.03 -2.07
N SER A 113 16.83 -6.01 -2.89
CA SER A 113 17.90 -5.04 -2.62
C SER A 113 17.59 -4.13 -1.42
N ASP A 114 18.63 -3.80 -0.64
CA ASP A 114 18.48 -2.87 0.49
C ASP A 114 18.06 -1.47 0.04
N ALA A 115 18.45 -1.09 -1.18
CA ALA A 115 18.03 0.15 -1.81
C ALA A 115 16.50 0.19 -2.00
N ALA A 116 15.88 -0.87 -2.56
CA ALA A 116 14.43 -0.91 -2.77
C ALA A 116 13.63 -0.98 -1.46
N LYS A 117 14.21 -1.59 -0.41
CA LYS A 117 13.61 -1.64 0.93
C LYS A 117 13.59 -0.28 1.61
N SER A 118 14.61 0.54 1.40
CA SER A 118 14.80 1.83 2.09
C SER A 118 14.43 3.08 1.28
N ALA A 119 14.38 2.97 -0.06
CA ALA A 119 14.07 4.05 -0.98
C ALA A 119 13.27 3.53 -2.19
N TRP A 120 12.66 4.44 -2.94
CA TRP A 120 11.96 4.10 -4.18
C TRP A 120 12.92 3.56 -5.24
N ALA A 121 12.63 2.38 -5.77
CA ALA A 121 13.25 1.81 -6.95
C ALA A 121 12.23 1.73 -8.10
N GLU A 122 12.63 2.12 -9.30
CA GLU A 122 11.80 1.97 -10.50
C GLU A 122 11.60 0.48 -10.86
N PRO A 123 10.44 0.12 -11.42
CA PRO A 123 10.19 -1.24 -11.88
C PRO A 123 11.06 -1.60 -13.08
N ASP A 124 11.61 -2.81 -13.08
CA ASP A 124 12.57 -3.30 -14.07
C ASP A 124 11.99 -4.24 -15.13
N LYS A 125 10.79 -4.81 -14.90
CA LYS A 125 10.10 -5.67 -15.89
C LYS A 125 9.10 -4.90 -16.75
N ARG A 126 8.25 -4.09 -16.12
CA ARG A 126 7.20 -3.31 -16.78
C ARG A 126 6.97 -2.02 -16.00
N PRO A 127 6.77 -0.86 -16.65
CA PRO A 127 6.38 0.36 -15.95
C PRO A 127 5.07 0.16 -15.18
N LEU A 128 4.96 0.83 -14.02
CA LEU A 128 3.67 0.97 -13.34
C LEU A 128 2.73 1.83 -14.19
N PRO A 129 1.42 1.56 -14.15
CA PRO A 129 0.42 2.26 -14.95
C PRO A 129 0.04 3.64 -14.41
#